data_AF-A0A350J5Y8-F1
#
_entry.id   AF-A0A350J5Y8-F1
#
_cell.length_a   1.000
_cell.length_b   1.000
_cell.length_c   1.000
_cell.angle_alpha   90.00
_cell.angle_beta   90.00
_cell.angle_gamma   90.00
#
_symmetry.space_group_name_H-M   'P 1'
#
loop_
_entity.id
_entity.type
_entity.pdbx_description
1 polymer ?
#
loop_
_entity_poly.entity_id
_entity_poly.type
_entity_poly.pdbx_seq_one_letter_code
_entity_poly.pdbx_strand_id
1 'polypeptide(L)'
;NYCKRCHRKYPADAIFVSEDRIPKCKICGGMIRPDVTLYGESLPTEAWRESVRLIDKADCLIIGGTSLVVNPAASLAMGFRGK
;
A
#
# COMPACT_ATOMS: atom_id res chain seq x y z
N ASN A 1 -3.86 3.99 8.89
CA ASN A 1 -2.78 3.96 9.89
C ASN A 1 -3.06 2.88 10.92
N TYR A 2 -2.05 2.23 11.49
CA TYR A 2 -2.29 1.15 12.46
C TYR A 2 -1.18 1.03 13.51
N CYS A 3 -1.54 0.50 14.68
CA CYS A 3 -0.57 0.18 15.72
C CYS A 3 0.24 -1.07 15.33
N LYS A 4 1.57 -0.99 15.37
CA LYS A 4 2.46 -2.11 15.07
C LYS A 4 2.36 -3.29 16.05
N ARG A 5 1.81 -3.07 17.25
CA ARG A 5 1.71 -4.10 18.29
C ARG A 5 0.35 -4.79 18.30
N CYS A 6 -0.74 -4.03 18.44
CA CYS A 6 -2.08 -4.60 18.55
C CYS A 6 -2.90 -4.52 17.25
N HIS A 7 -2.34 -3.99 16.16
CA HIS A 7 -3.00 -3.87 14.84
C HIS A 7 -4.29 -3.04 14.82
N ARG A 8 -4.60 -2.31 15.90
CA ARG A 8 -5.73 -1.37 15.92
C ARG A 8 -5.57 -0.33 14.83
N LYS A 9 -6.61 -0.14 14.04
CA LYS A 9 -6.68 0.87 12.98
C LYS A 9 -6.90 2.26 13.59
N TYR A 10 -6.32 3.25 12.93
CA TYR A 10 -6.41 4.67 13.23
C TYR A 10 -6.80 5.45 11.97
N PRO A 11 -7.51 6.58 12.12
CA PRO A 11 -7.83 7.51 11.04
C PRO A 11 -6.61 7.89 10.20
N ALA A 12 -6.83 8.28 8.94
CA ALA A 12 -5.77 8.62 7.99
C ALA A 12 -4.94 9.83 8.43
N ASP A 13 -5.56 10.78 9.11
CA ASP A 13 -4.97 12.00 9.65
C ASP A 13 -4.25 11.80 11.00
N ALA A 14 -4.44 10.64 11.66
CA ALA A 14 -3.99 10.38 13.04
C ALA A 14 -2.48 10.62 13.28
N ILE A 15 -1.65 10.49 12.25
CA ILE A 15 -0.21 10.77 12.33
C ILE A 15 0.07 12.27 12.25
N PHE A 16 -0.69 13.00 11.45
CA PHE A 16 -0.50 14.43 11.20
C PHE A 16 -1.05 15.32 12.33
N VAL A 17 -2.09 14.85 13.04
CA VAL A 17 -2.70 15.57 14.17
C VAL A 17 -2.08 15.21 15.53
N SER A 18 -1.08 14.33 15.54
CA SER A 18 -0.43 13.89 16.78
C SER A 18 0.49 14.98 17.32
N GLU A 19 0.32 15.34 18.60
CA GLU A 19 1.25 16.23 19.32
C GLU A 19 2.59 15.54 19.63
N ASP A 20 2.56 14.21 19.80
CA ASP A 20 3.76 13.42 20.00
C ASP A 20 4.58 13.35 18.71
N ARG A 21 5.91 13.55 18.80
CA ARG A 21 6.85 13.35 17.67
C ARG A 21 6.74 11.97 17.01
N ILE A 22 6.40 10.95 17.81
CA ILE A 22 6.12 9.59 17.36
C ILE A 22 4.76 9.17 17.92
N PRO A 23 3.71 9.06 17.08
CA PRO A 23 2.37 8.76 17.55
C PRO A 23 2.28 7.38 18.22
N LYS A 24 1.66 7.32 19.40
CA LYS A 24 1.50 6.09 20.19
C LYS A 24 0.04 5.65 20.28
N CYS A 25 -0.14 4.33 20.28
CA CYS A 25 -1.43 3.70 20.46
C CYS A 25 -1.96 3.98 21.86
N LYS A 26 -3.12 4.64 21.97
CA LYS A 26 -3.76 4.97 23.26
C LYS A 26 -4.20 3.74 24.09
N ILE A 27 -4.21 2.55 23.51
CA ILE A 27 -4.64 1.30 24.16
C ILE A 27 -3.45 0.49 24.69
N CYS A 28 -2.37 0.41 23.90
CA CYS A 28 -1.27 -0.50 24.19
C CYS A 28 0.09 0.20 24.27
N GLY A 29 0.17 1.50 23.96
CA GLY A 29 1.42 2.27 23.95
C GLY A 29 2.38 1.95 22.79
N GLY A 30 2.05 0.97 21.93
CA GLY A 30 2.85 0.65 20.74
C GLY A 30 2.82 1.75 19.69
N MET A 31 3.87 1.83 18.86
CA MET A 31 3.99 2.84 17.80
C MET A 31 2.88 2.69 16.75
N ILE A 32 2.28 3.81 16.36
CA ILE A 32 1.39 3.88 15.20
C ILE A 32 2.24 4.17 13.98
N ARG A 33 2.06 3.40 12.92
CA ARG A 33 2.71 3.62 11.64
C ARG A 33 1.71 3.99 10.55
N PRO A 34 2.18 4.67 9.48
CA PRO A 34 1.35 4.87 8.31
C PRO A 34 0.99 3.54 7.65
N ASP A 35 -0.23 3.47 7.15
CA ASP A 35 -0.73 2.32 6.40
C ASP A 35 -0.37 2.45 4.92
N VAL A 36 0.93 2.37 4.66
CA VAL A 36 1.57 2.44 3.35
C VAL A 36 2.61 1.33 3.25
N THR A 37 2.89 0.85 2.04
CA THR A 37 4.00 -0.08 1.79
C THR A 37 5.29 0.70 1.62
N LEU A 38 6.29 0.42 2.45
CA LEU A 38 7.62 0.98 2.34
C LEU A 38 8.53 0.08 1.49
N TYR A 39 9.67 0.60 1.04
CA TYR A 39 10.69 -0.21 0.39
C TYR A 39 11.13 -1.38 1.29
N GLY A 40 11.23 -2.56 0.69
CA GLY A 40 11.54 -3.80 1.41
C GLY A 40 10.33 -4.48 2.06
N GLU A 41 9.14 -3.88 2.02
CA GLU A 41 7.90 -4.52 2.47
C GLU A 41 7.14 -5.15 1.30
N SER A 42 6.45 -6.26 1.59
CA SER A 42 5.55 -6.87 0.64
C SER A 42 4.34 -5.98 0.35
N LEU A 43 3.90 -5.95 -0.90
CA LEU A 43 2.61 -5.37 -1.26
C LEU A 43 1.47 -6.13 -0.58
N PRO A 44 0.31 -5.49 -0.33
CA PRO A 44 -0.88 -6.18 0.17
C PRO A 44 -1.29 -7.31 -0.80
N THR A 45 -1.34 -8.54 -0.29
CA THR A 45 -1.53 -9.76 -1.11
C THR A 45 -2.80 -9.71 -1.96
N GLU A 46 -3.91 -9.27 -1.38
CA GLU A 46 -5.20 -9.22 -2.09
C GLU A 46 -5.22 -8.13 -3.17
N ALA A 47 -4.67 -6.94 -2.90
CA ALA A 47 -4.56 -5.88 -3.89
C ALA A 47 -3.67 -6.30 -5.07
N TRP A 48 -2.56 -7.00 -4.79
CA TRP A 48 -1.67 -7.55 -5.81
C TRP A 48 -2.36 -8.60 -6.68
N ARG A 49 -3.01 -9.61 -6.07
CA ARG A 49 -3.75 -10.66 -6.77
C ARG A 49 -4.83 -10.08 -7.68
N GLU A 50 -5.59 -9.12 -7.17
CA GLU A 50 -6.66 -8.50 -7.94
C GLU A 50 -6.12 -7.68 -9.12
N SER A 51 -5.01 -6.95 -8.91
CA SER A 51 -4.36 -6.19 -9.98
C SER A 51 -3.90 -7.09 -11.13
N VAL A 52 -3.28 -8.24 -10.82
CA VAL A 52 -2.87 -9.23 -11.83
C VAL A 52 -4.08 -9.76 -12.59
N ARG A 53 -5.17 -10.12 -11.88
CA ARG A 53 -6.41 -10.63 -12.49
C ARG A 53 -7.06 -9.61 -13.42
N LEU A 54 -7.08 -8.34 -13.03
CA LEU A 54 -7.67 -7.26 -13.84
C LEU A 54 -6.86 -7.02 -15.12
N ILE A 55 -5.53 -7.03 -15.03
CA ILE A 55 -4.66 -6.84 -16.19
C ILE A 55 -4.76 -7.99 -17.18
N ASP A 56 -4.79 -9.23 -16.69
CA ASP A 56 -4.96 -10.43 -17.53
C ASP A 56 -6.25 -10.37 -18.37
N LYS A 57 -7.30 -9.73 -17.84
CA LYS A 57 -8.61 -9.61 -18.49
C LYS A 57 -8.81 -8.33 -19.28
N ALA A 58 -7.90 -7.36 -19.16
CA ALA A 58 -8.07 -6.05 -19.76
C ALA A 58 -7.86 -6.11 -21.28
N ASP A 59 -8.70 -5.39 -22.02
CA ASP A 59 -8.54 -5.24 -23.48
C ASP A 59 -7.73 -3.96 -23.81
N CYS A 60 -7.60 -3.05 -22.84
CA CYS A 60 -6.82 -1.82 -22.94
C CYS A 60 -6.15 -1.51 -21.60
N LEU A 61 -4.88 -1.06 -21.64
CA LEU A 61 -4.14 -0.58 -20.48
C LEU A 61 -3.67 0.86 -20.74
N ILE A 62 -4.05 1.78 -19.85
CA ILE A 62 -3.58 3.17 -19.87
C ILE A 62 -2.56 3.35 -18.75
N ILE A 63 -1.37 3.82 -19.10
CA ILE A 63 -0.30 4.11 -18.14
C ILE A 63 -0.07 5.63 -18.12
N GLY A 64 -0.19 6.25 -16.95
CA GLY A 64 0.03 7.68 -16.78
C GLY A 64 0.66 8.00 -15.43
N GLY A 65 1.60 8.94 -15.41
CA GLY A 65 2.19 9.46 -14.18
C GLY A 65 3.14 8.49 -13.44
N THR A 66 3.70 7.49 -14.12
CA THR A 66 4.67 6.55 -13.54
C THR A 66 5.82 6.28 -14.51
N SER A 67 7.04 6.08 -13.97
CA SER A 67 8.24 5.71 -14.73
C SER A 67 8.41 4.20 -14.92
N LEU A 68 7.56 3.38 -14.29
CA LEU A 68 7.63 1.91 -14.34
C LEU A 68 8.97 1.31 -13.86
N VAL A 69 9.63 1.94 -12.88
CA VAL A 69 10.91 1.44 -12.33
C VAL A 69 10.76 0.68 -11.00
N VAL A 70 9.64 0.86 -10.29
CA VAL A 70 9.43 0.28 -8.95
C VAL A 70 8.78 -1.08 -9.05
N ASN A 71 9.50 -2.13 -8.66
CA ASN A 71 9.01 -3.50 -8.62
C ASN A 71 8.34 -3.83 -7.27
N PRO A 72 7.33 -4.72 -7.26
CA PRO A 72 6.80 -5.47 -8.40
C PRO A 72 5.69 -4.75 -9.18
N ALA A 73 5.25 -3.55 -8.76
CA ALA A 73 4.15 -2.84 -9.43
C ALA A 73 4.39 -2.59 -10.94
N ALA A 74 5.63 -2.30 -11.34
CA ALA A 74 5.99 -2.12 -12.74
C ALA A 74 5.77 -3.39 -13.61
N SER A 75 5.84 -4.59 -13.04
CA SER A 75 5.69 -5.84 -13.82
C SER A 75 4.25 -6.10 -14.27
N LEU A 76 3.29 -5.43 -13.65
CA LEU A 76 1.90 -5.41 -14.08
C LEU A 76 1.78 -4.94 -15.54
N ALA A 77 2.52 -3.91 -15.94
CA ALA A 77 2.53 -3.43 -17.32
C ALA A 77 3.10 -4.50 -18.29
N MET A 78 4.10 -5.26 -17.86
CA MET A 78 4.70 -6.35 -18.65
C MET A 78 3.77 -7.56 -18.79
N GLY A 79 2.84 -7.75 -17.85
CA GLY A 79 1.86 -8.83 -17.87
C GLY A 79 0.66 -8.59 -18.80
N PHE A 80 0.47 -7.36 -19.28
CA PHE A 80 -0.64 -7.02 -20.18
C PHE A 80 -0.40 -7.60 -21.58
N ARG A 81 -1.37 -8.37 -22.08
CA ARG A 81 -1.33 -8.96 -23.43
C ARG A 81 -2.38 -8.40 -24.38
N GLY A 82 -3.36 -7.66 -23.86
CA GLY A 82 -4.60 -7.35 -24.57
C GLY A 82 -5.43 -8.61 -24.86
N LYS A 83 -6.65 -8.40 -25.34
CA LYS A 83 -7.39 -9.44 -26.06
C LYS A 83 -7.52 -9.05 -27.52
#